data_AF-A0A832XXE2-F1
#
_entry.id   AF-A0A832XXE2-F1
#
_cell.length_a   1.000
_cell.length_b   1.000
_cell.length_c   1.000
_cell.angle_alpha   90.00
_cell.angle_beta   90.00
_cell.angle_gamma   90.00
#
_symmetry.space_group_name_H-M   'P 1'
#
loop_
_entity.id
_entity.type
_entity.pdbx_description
1 polymer ?
#
loop_
_entity_poly.entity_id
_entity_poly.type
_entity_poly.pdbx_seq_one_letter_code
_entity_poly.pdbx_strand_id
1 'polypeptide(L)'
;MVKIVKDLYITEIKISNISNAPFVIDAIGSYSNRFTIKEEILNNWGIIPSKKLIGKSLLLELESIQSTNKDFNLIKINYFEKIVRRKFRYLPSPSHLDEIEFIMSSSTPRTKLEPDPCPFFEILISLRESEYKALNQLPADVSLKLSCQVK
;
A
#
# COMPACT_ATOMS: atom_id res chain seq x y z
N MET A 1 9.98 5.82 -15.09
CA MET A 1 9.75 5.92 -13.64
C MET A 1 8.26 5.80 -13.39
N VAL A 2 7.83 4.84 -12.56
CA VAL A 2 6.42 4.62 -12.23
C VAL A 2 6.13 5.27 -10.89
N LYS A 3 5.09 6.10 -10.84
CA LYS A 3 4.57 6.73 -9.62
C LYS A 3 3.09 6.38 -9.49
N ILE A 4 2.72 5.80 -8.36
CA ILE A 4 1.34 5.43 -8.03
C ILE A 4 0.95 6.23 -6.79
N VAL A 5 -0.20 6.90 -6.86
CA VAL A 5 -0.73 7.73 -5.77
C VAL A 5 -2.12 7.23 -5.42
N LYS A 6 -2.37 6.98 -4.13
CA LYS A 6 -3.67 6.51 -3.62
C LYS A 6 -4.02 7.26 -2.34
N ASP A 7 -5.27 7.63 -2.20
CA ASP A 7 -5.82 8.10 -0.92
C ASP A 7 -6.36 6.90 -0.15
N LEU A 8 -5.91 6.73 1.09
CA LEU A 8 -6.34 5.68 2.01
C LEU A 8 -6.99 6.32 3.23
N TYR A 9 -8.16 5.88 3.63
CA TYR A 9 -8.85 6.40 4.81
C TYR A 9 -8.32 5.72 6.08
N ILE A 10 -7.85 6.50 7.06
CA ILE A 10 -7.32 5.95 8.31
C ILE A 10 -8.46 5.49 9.20
N THR A 11 -8.54 4.19 9.45
CA THR A 11 -9.58 3.57 10.28
C THR A 11 -9.14 3.36 11.72
N GLU A 12 -7.87 3.02 11.94
CA GLU A 12 -7.35 2.77 13.28
C GLU A 12 -5.91 3.27 13.42
N ILE A 13 -5.57 3.73 14.62
CA ILE A 13 -4.19 3.97 15.01
C ILE A 13 -3.93 3.35 16.39
N LYS A 14 -2.98 2.43 16.46
CA LYS A 14 -2.51 1.83 17.71
C LYS A 14 -1.24 2.55 18.14
N ILE A 15 -1.38 3.30 19.23
CA ILE A 15 -0.31 4.06 19.87
C ILE A 15 0.05 3.31 21.15
N SER A 16 1.31 2.90 21.25
CA SER A 16 1.83 2.28 22.47
C SER A 16 2.55 3.32 23.32
N ASN A 17 2.35 3.25 24.64
CA ASN A 17 3.06 4.10 25.60
C ASN A 17 4.43 3.51 26.00
N ILE A 18 4.78 2.33 25.47
CA ILE A 18 6.07 1.68 25.73
C ILE A 18 7.10 2.30 24.80
N SER A 19 8.22 2.75 25.36
CA SER A 19 9.36 3.24 24.57
C SER A 19 9.79 2.19 23.55
N ASN A 20 10.03 2.61 22.30
CA ASN A 20 10.41 1.78 21.15
C ASN A 20 9.34 0.79 20.64
N ALA A 21 8.11 0.82 21.14
CA ALA A 21 7.04 0.03 20.55
C ALA A 21 6.60 0.61 19.19
N PRO A 22 6.29 -0.24 18.20
CA PRO A 22 5.87 0.24 16.88
C PRO A 22 4.46 0.85 16.92
N PHE A 23 4.25 1.83 16.07
CA PHE A 23 2.92 2.38 15.77
C PHE A 23 2.29 1.55 14.67
N VAL A 24 1.00 1.27 14.80
CA VAL A 24 0.22 0.60 13.75
C VAL A 24 -0.84 1.56 13.23
N ILE A 25 -0.84 1.80 11.92
CA ILE A 25 -1.88 2.53 11.22
C ILE A 25 -2.58 1.53 10.30
N ASP A 26 -3.88 1.36 10.51
CA ASP A 26 -4.74 0.63 9.59
C ASP A 26 -5.51 1.64 8.74
N ALA A 27 -5.43 1.48 7.42
CA ALA A 27 -6.06 2.38 6.46
C ALA A 27 -6.75 1.60 5.33
N ILE A 28 -7.86 2.14 4.82
CA ILE A 28 -8.70 1.48 3.82
C ILE A 28 -8.79 2.35 2.56
N GLY A 29 -8.41 1.77 1.42
CA GLY A 29 -8.71 2.31 0.09
C GLY A 29 -9.80 1.46 -0.56
N SER A 30 -9.48 0.83 -1.70
CA SER A 30 -10.29 -0.29 -2.22
C SER A 30 -10.14 -1.57 -1.39
N TYR A 31 -9.02 -1.70 -0.68
CA TYR A 31 -8.71 -2.83 0.21
C TYR A 31 -8.09 -2.30 1.50
N SER A 32 -8.01 -3.19 2.51
CA SER A 32 -7.34 -2.89 3.77
C SER A 32 -5.82 -2.87 3.61
N ASN A 33 -5.18 -1.91 4.24
CA ASN A 33 -3.74 -1.70 4.25
C ASN A 33 -3.27 -1.51 5.68
N ARG A 34 -2.09 -2.03 6.02
CA ARG A 34 -1.52 -1.94 7.36
C ARG A 34 -0.09 -1.43 7.32
N PHE A 35 0.19 -0.45 8.17
CA PHE A 35 1.51 0.19 8.29
C PHE A 35 1.98 0.03 9.73
N THR A 36 3.04 -0.76 9.96
CA THR A 36 3.68 -0.94 11.25
C THR A 36 5.04 -0.25 11.21
N ILE A 37 5.19 0.86 11.92
CA ILE A 37 6.30 1.80 11.74
C ILE A 37 6.87 2.29 13.08
N LYS A 38 8.14 2.69 13.07
CA LYS A 38 8.78 3.38 14.19
C LYS A 38 8.50 4.88 14.14
N GLU A 39 8.71 5.54 15.28
CA GLU A 39 8.58 6.99 15.41
C GLU A 39 9.43 7.76 14.38
N GLU A 40 10.64 7.28 14.10
CA GLU A 40 11.55 7.86 13.10
C GLU A 40 10.92 7.98 11.71
N ILE A 41 10.16 6.95 11.28
CA ILE A 41 9.50 6.93 9.97
C ILE A 41 8.29 7.87 9.94
N LEU A 42 7.52 7.91 11.03
CA LEU A 42 6.42 8.88 11.19
C LEU A 42 6.93 10.31 11.12
N ASN A 43 8.03 10.61 11.81
CA ASN A 43 8.68 11.92 11.80
C ASN A 43 9.17 12.28 10.39
N ASN A 44 9.76 11.33 9.65
CA ASN A 44 10.15 11.53 8.25
C ASN A 44 8.97 11.85 7.32
N TRP A 45 7.77 11.39 7.68
CA TRP A 45 6.52 11.70 6.97
C TRP A 45 5.81 12.95 7.49
N GLY A 46 6.32 13.58 8.56
CA GLY A 46 5.68 14.71 9.22
C GLY A 46 4.36 14.34 9.91
N ILE A 47 4.15 13.07 10.25
CA ILE A 47 2.92 12.57 10.86
C ILE A 47 3.11 12.47 12.36
N ILE A 48 2.36 13.28 13.12
CA ILE A 48 2.35 13.20 14.58
C ILE A 48 1.34 12.13 15.01
N PRO A 49 1.76 11.04 15.69
CA PRO A 49 0.86 9.98 16.10
C PRO A 49 -0.17 10.51 17.09
N SER A 50 -1.43 10.53 16.68
CA SER A 50 -2.55 11.00 17.49
C SER A 50 -3.84 10.31 17.08
N LYS A 51 -4.75 10.08 18.04
CA LYS A 51 -6.11 9.59 17.75
C LYS A 51 -6.90 10.53 16.81
N LYS A 52 -6.47 11.79 16.68
CA LYS A 52 -7.02 12.78 15.73
C LYS A 52 -6.76 12.42 14.25
N LEU A 53 -5.90 11.44 13.97
CA LEU A 53 -5.64 10.95 12.62
C LEU A 53 -6.75 10.01 12.12
N ILE A 54 -7.50 9.38 13.03
CA ILE A 54 -8.61 8.51 12.65
C ILE A 54 -9.65 9.37 11.92
N GLY A 55 -10.08 8.89 10.76
CA GLY A 55 -11.01 9.59 9.89
C GLY A 55 -10.39 10.55 8.90
N LYS A 56 -9.06 10.71 8.90
CA LYS A 56 -8.34 11.48 7.89
C LYS A 56 -7.91 10.61 6.71
N SER A 57 -7.51 11.25 5.62
CA SER A 57 -6.97 10.58 4.44
C SER A 57 -5.45 10.55 4.49
N LEU A 58 -4.89 9.36 4.41
CA LEU A 58 -3.47 9.08 4.20
C LEU A 58 -3.20 8.99 2.70
N LEU A 59 -2.51 9.99 2.15
CA LEU A 59 -2.00 9.97 0.79
C LEU A 59 -0.77 9.04 0.75
N LEU A 60 -0.94 7.87 0.11
CA LEU A 60 0.11 6.92 -0.18
C LEU A 60 0.72 7.23 -1.55
N GLU A 61 2.03 7.45 -1.59
CA GLU A 61 2.80 7.55 -2.81
C GLU A 61 3.82 6.40 -2.90
N LEU A 62 3.83 5.72 -4.05
CA LEU A 62 4.74 4.64 -4.37
C LEU A 62 5.54 5.01 -5.62
N GLU A 63 6.86 5.06 -5.49
CA GLU A 63 7.76 5.44 -6.58
C GLU A 63 8.76 4.31 -6.89
N SER A 64 8.87 3.94 -8.17
CA SER A 64 9.82 2.92 -8.61
C SER A 64 11.27 3.40 -8.48
N ILE A 65 12.10 2.65 -7.75
CA ILE A 65 13.53 2.93 -7.58
C ILE A 65 14.36 1.70 -7.96
N GLN A 66 15.46 1.90 -8.67
CA GLN A 66 16.48 0.87 -8.87
C GLN A 66 17.31 0.75 -7.58
N SER A 67 17.44 -0.47 -7.08
CA SER A 67 17.91 -0.86 -5.75
C SER A 67 19.35 -0.42 -5.40
N THR A 68 19.58 0.88 -5.19
CA THR A 68 20.91 1.42 -4.83
C THR A 68 20.98 1.98 -3.41
N ASN A 69 19.86 2.24 -2.74
CA ASN A 69 19.87 2.84 -1.40
C ASN A 69 19.25 1.96 -0.33
N LYS A 70 19.91 1.92 0.84
CA LYS A 70 19.41 1.36 2.11
C LYS A 70 18.30 2.24 2.69
N ASP A 71 17.24 2.48 1.93
CA ASP A 71 16.08 3.24 2.39
C ASP A 71 15.17 2.34 3.24
N PHE A 72 14.75 2.82 4.41
CA PHE A 72 13.87 2.07 5.34
C PHE A 72 12.42 1.93 4.83
N ASN A 73 12.03 2.69 3.81
CA ASN A 73 10.67 2.71 3.25
C ASN A 73 10.57 1.97 1.91
N LEU A 74 11.34 0.90 1.73
CA LEU A 74 11.31 0.10 0.51
C LEU A 74 10.38 -1.10 0.66
N ILE A 75 9.48 -1.26 -0.30
CA ILE A 75 8.60 -2.42 -0.42
C ILE A 75 8.89 -3.14 -1.73
N LYS A 76 8.65 -4.46 -1.73
CA LYS A 76 8.68 -5.26 -2.95
C LYS A 76 7.25 -5.57 -3.39
N ILE A 77 7.07 -5.64 -4.70
CA ILE A 77 5.82 -6.10 -5.28
C ILE A 77 5.80 -7.63 -5.11
N ASN A 78 4.77 -8.13 -4.43
CA ASN A 78 4.56 -9.57 -4.27
C ASN A 78 3.97 -10.13 -5.56
N TYR A 79 2.88 -9.51 -6.01
CA TYR A 79 2.19 -9.81 -7.25
C TYR A 79 1.34 -8.62 -7.67
N PHE A 80 0.98 -8.60 -8.94
CA PHE A 80 -0.03 -7.71 -9.48
C PHE A 80 -0.77 -8.45 -10.58
N GLU A 81 -2.08 -8.31 -10.63
CA GLU A 81 -2.94 -9.16 -11.46
C GLU A 81 -4.09 -8.38 -12.08
N LYS A 82 -4.55 -8.86 -13.23
CA LYS A 82 -5.77 -8.41 -13.90
C LYS A 82 -6.86 -9.45 -13.64
N ILE A 83 -7.89 -9.05 -12.90
CA ILE A 83 -9.06 -9.87 -12.62
C ILE A 83 -10.19 -9.44 -13.57
N VAL A 84 -10.81 -10.40 -14.25
CA VAL A 84 -12.00 -10.16 -15.07
C VAL A 84 -13.16 -10.90 -14.44
N ARG A 85 -14.15 -10.16 -13.93
CA ARG A 85 -15.37 -10.68 -13.32
C ARG A 85 -16.54 -10.46 -14.25
N ARG A 86 -17.18 -11.55 -14.68
CA ARG A 86 -18.38 -11.46 -15.51
C ARG A 86 -19.63 -11.44 -14.63
N LYS A 87 -20.33 -10.31 -14.58
CA LYS A 87 -21.65 -10.21 -13.94
C LYS A 87 -22.74 -10.46 -14.96
N PHE A 88 -23.47 -11.55 -14.79
CA PHE A 88 -24.64 -11.87 -15.58
C PHE A 88 -25.87 -11.13 -15.05
N ARG A 89 -26.57 -10.42 -15.95
CA ARG A 89 -27.89 -9.84 -15.69
C ARG A 89 -28.92 -10.63 -16.49
N TYR A 90 -29.94 -11.14 -15.81
CA TYR A 90 -30.89 -12.08 -16.39
C TYR A 90 -32.22 -11.42 -16.84
N LEU A 91 -32.36 -10.10 -16.80
CA LEU A 91 -33.65 -9.43 -17.08
C LEU A 91 -33.49 -8.04 -17.75
N PRO A 92 -34.33 -7.67 -18.74
CA PRO A 92 -35.32 -8.49 -19.46
C PRO A 92 -34.71 -9.35 -20.59
N SER A 93 -33.43 -9.17 -20.91
CA SER A 93 -32.66 -10.00 -21.84
C SER A 93 -31.31 -10.38 -21.20
N PRO A 94 -30.80 -11.62 -21.42
CA PRO A 94 -29.50 -12.02 -20.90
C PRO A 94 -28.41 -11.09 -21.40
N SER A 95 -27.77 -10.39 -20.49
CA SER A 95 -26.61 -9.56 -20.78
C SER A 95 -25.52 -9.87 -19.77
N HIS A 96 -24.27 -9.63 -20.16
CA HIS A 96 -23.15 -9.72 -19.26
C HIS A 96 -22.41 -8.39 -19.26
N LEU A 97 -21.90 -8.02 -18.10
CA LEU A 97 -20.96 -6.93 -17.93
C LEU A 97 -19.66 -7.54 -17.42
N ASP A 98 -18.59 -7.34 -18.16
CA ASP A 98 -17.25 -7.71 -17.73
C ASP A 98 -16.69 -6.55 -16.89
N GLU A 99 -16.53 -6.78 -15.60
CA GLU A 99 -15.83 -5.88 -14.68
C GLU A 99 -14.36 -6.26 -14.64
N ILE A 100 -13.48 -5.33 -15.01
CA ILE A 100 -12.04 -5.53 -15.01
C ILE A 100 -11.46 -4.79 -13.81
N GLU A 101 -10.79 -5.53 -12.93
CA GLU A 101 -10.05 -4.99 -11.78
C GLU A 101 -8.55 -5.24 -11.99
N PHE A 102 -7.72 -4.27 -11.64
CA PHE A 102 -6.27 -4.45 -11.57
C PHE A 102 -5.85 -4.28 -10.12
N ILE A 103 -5.11 -5.24 -9.59
CA ILE A 103 -4.72 -5.28 -8.17
C ILE A 103 -3.20 -5.37 -8.06
N MET A 104 -2.63 -4.72 -7.05
CA MET A 104 -1.25 -4.91 -6.66
C MET A 104 -1.14 -5.19 -5.17
N SER A 105 -0.44 -6.27 -4.84
CA SER A 105 0.01 -6.58 -3.49
C SER A 105 1.49 -6.28 -3.36
N SER A 106 1.85 -5.59 -2.29
CA SER A 106 3.24 -5.27 -1.97
C SER A 106 3.47 -5.35 -0.47
N SER A 107 4.67 -5.76 -0.09
CA SER A 107 5.04 -5.86 1.32
C SER A 107 6.51 -5.60 1.56
N THR A 108 6.86 -5.28 2.81
CA THR A 108 8.28 -5.20 3.22
C THR A 108 8.91 -6.59 3.10
N PRO A 109 10.13 -6.73 2.54
CA PRO A 109 10.83 -8.01 2.46
C PRO A 109 11.00 -8.64 3.84
N ARG A 110 10.53 -9.89 4.02
CA ARG A 110 10.75 -10.65 5.26
C ARG A 110 12.09 -11.37 5.19
N THR A 111 13.00 -11.05 6.11
CA THR A 111 14.10 -11.96 6.47
C THR A 111 13.57 -13.03 7.41
N LYS A 112 13.90 -14.31 7.16
CA LYS A 112 13.40 -15.49 7.91
C LYS A 112 13.60 -15.45 9.44
N LEU A 113 14.37 -14.49 9.96
CA LEU A 113 14.80 -14.40 11.36
C LEU A 113 13.83 -13.64 12.27
N GLU A 114 12.89 -12.86 11.72
CA GLU A 114 11.95 -12.07 12.54
C GLU A 114 10.50 -12.23 12.05
N PRO A 115 9.55 -12.56 12.95
CA PRO A 115 8.14 -12.71 12.58
C PRO A 115 7.49 -11.38 12.16
N ASP A 116 7.97 -10.24 12.67
CA ASP A 116 7.48 -8.89 12.35
C ASP A 116 8.67 -7.90 12.23
N PRO A 117 9.36 -7.81 11.07
CA PRO A 117 10.43 -6.83 10.90
C PRO A 117 9.83 -5.42 11.00
N CYS A 118 10.42 -4.54 11.81
CA CYS A 118 9.95 -3.16 11.90
C CYS A 118 10.92 -2.23 11.15
N PRO A 119 10.48 -1.56 10.06
CA PRO A 119 9.10 -1.37 9.61
C PRO A 119 8.48 -2.54 8.81
N PHE A 120 7.18 -2.72 8.95
CA PHE A 120 6.38 -3.67 8.16
C PHE A 120 5.22 -2.95 7.47
N PHE A 121 5.17 -3.08 6.15
CA PHE A 121 4.09 -2.57 5.31
C PHE A 121 3.38 -3.74 4.63
N GLU A 122 2.05 -3.73 4.70
CA GLU A 122 1.18 -4.64 3.96
C GLU A 122 0.20 -3.81 3.16
N ILE A 123 0.41 -3.78 1.84
CA ILE A 123 -0.28 -2.85 0.94
C ILE A 123 -0.97 -3.64 -0.15
N LEU A 124 -2.28 -3.43 -0.24
CA LEU A 124 -3.14 -3.96 -1.28
C LEU A 124 -3.94 -2.80 -1.87
N ILE A 125 -3.68 -2.49 -3.13
CA ILE A 125 -4.30 -1.36 -3.82
C ILE A 125 -4.88 -1.77 -5.16
N SER A 126 -5.95 -1.08 -5.54
CA SER A 126 -6.45 -1.12 -6.91
C SER A 126 -5.58 -0.24 -7.81
N LEU A 127 -5.28 -0.72 -9.01
CA LEU A 127 -4.51 -0.02 -10.02
C LEU A 127 -5.42 0.47 -11.16
N ARG A 128 -4.99 1.55 -11.81
CA ARG A 128 -5.47 1.91 -13.14
C ARG A 128 -4.81 1.02 -14.19
N GLU A 129 -5.44 0.85 -15.34
CA GLU A 129 -4.86 0.08 -16.45
C GLU A 129 -3.49 0.64 -16.89
N SER A 130 -3.33 1.97 -16.90
CA SER A 130 -2.05 2.62 -17.21
C SER A 130 -0.96 2.30 -16.17
N GLU A 131 -1.32 2.27 -14.88
CA GLU A 131 -0.42 1.90 -13.78
C GLU A 131 0.02 0.43 -13.93
N TYR A 132 -0.93 -0.47 -14.21
CA TYR A 132 -0.66 -1.88 -14.46
C TYR A 132 0.27 -2.11 -15.66
N LYS A 133 0.04 -1.42 -16.78
CA LYS A 133 0.92 -1.49 -17.96
C LYS A 133 2.32 -0.96 -17.66
N ALA A 134 2.42 0.12 -16.89
CA ALA A 134 3.70 0.70 -16.52
C ALA A 134 4.50 -0.21 -15.58
N LEU A 135 3.83 -0.88 -14.63
CA LEU A 135 4.47 -1.88 -13.75
C LEU A 135 4.97 -3.10 -14.53
N ASN A 136 4.22 -3.58 -15.54
CA ASN A 136 4.67 -4.69 -16.40
C ASN A 136 5.94 -4.40 -17.19
N GLN A 137 6.28 -3.12 -17.41
CA GLN A 137 7.49 -2.71 -18.12
C GLN A 137 8.70 -2.59 -17.20
N LEU A 138 8.53 -2.72 -15.88
CA LEU A 138 9.62 -2.62 -14.92
C LEU A 138 10.44 -3.92 -14.87
N PRO A 139 11.77 -3.83 -14.67
CA PRO A 139 12.60 -4.99 -14.34
C PRO A 139 12.15 -5.70 -13.06
N ALA A 140 12.46 -7.00 -12.94
CA ALA A 140 12.08 -7.82 -11.79
C ALA A 140 12.67 -7.33 -10.45
N ASP A 141 13.82 -6.64 -10.49
CA ASP A 141 14.55 -6.16 -9.30
C ASP A 141 14.14 -4.76 -8.83
N VAL A 142 13.02 -4.23 -9.34
CA VAL A 142 12.56 -2.90 -8.93
C VAL A 142 11.87 -2.96 -7.56
N SER A 143 12.32 -2.09 -6.65
CA SER A 143 11.65 -1.81 -5.39
C SER A 143 10.80 -0.55 -5.52
N LEU A 144 9.75 -0.46 -4.72
CA LEU A 144 8.95 0.76 -4.60
C LEU A 144 9.34 1.49 -3.32
N LYS A 145 9.67 2.77 -3.43
CA LYS A 145 9.82 3.67 -2.29
C LYS A 145 8.44 4.17 -1.88
N LEU A 146 8.18 4.08 -0.60
CA LEU A 146 6.93 4.48 0.03
C LEU A 146 7.09 5.81 0.76
N SER A 147 6.15 6.70 0.51
CA SER A 147 5.96 7.91 1.30
C SER A 147 4.49 8.13 1.59
N CYS A 148 4.20 8.56 2.81
CA CYS A 148 2.84 8.85 3.25
C CYS A 148 2.73 10.31 3.71
N GLN A 149 1.57 10.92 3.50
CA GLN A 149 1.22 12.23 4.04
C GLN A 149 -0.24 12.21 4.49
N VAL A 150 -0.57 12.92 5.58
CA VAL A 150 -1.95 13.04 6.05
C VAL A 150 -2.58 14.31 5.50
N LYS A 151 -3.73 14.19 4.86
CA LYS A 151 -4.60 15.30 4.45
C LYS A 151 -5.65 15.59 5.51
#